data_AF-A0A3N5NYQ0-F1
#
_entry.id   AF-A0A3N5NYQ0-F1
#
_cell.length_a   1.000
_cell.length_b   1.000
_cell.length_c   1.000
_cell.angle_alpha   90.00
_cell.angle_beta   90.00
_cell.angle_gamma   90.00
#
_symmetry.space_group_name_H-M   'P 1'
#
loop_
_entity.id
_entity.type
_entity.pdbx_description
1 polymer ?
#
loop_
_entity_poly.entity_id
_entity_poly.type
_entity_poly.pdbx_seq_one_letter_code
_entity_poly.pdbx_strand_id
1 'polypeptide(L)'
;MPCPAPGSEVRANHSLTTGVILPIIGAGYYERLRPAETESRQGRIGSAGHRSRSLAGGREENLESLKRILVVDDDADTCALIADILEDEGYRVHPCLSGERALEILKQEPFDLILSDIRMPRVTGIDLLLQVRRMKLTTDVILITAYASLETAIQALRGEAFDYLIKPFSLGELRETVRRALTVGKEKARSQAVLQYGDLAVDVKGRRVWMRDEQVELTRLEFNLLAYLIQRLGSTVSSAELLERVWDEDARSVETLRSCVRRLRKGLGDDGQEPEYIKNVWGVGYQLGE
;
A
#
# COMPACT_ATOMS: atom_id res chain seq x y z
N MET A 1 42.72 -15.97 49.47
CA MET A 1 43.80 -16.89 49.02
C MET A 1 43.45 -18.27 49.52
N PRO A 2 43.54 -19.37 48.73
CA PRO A 2 43.76 -19.53 47.28
C PRO A 2 42.56 -20.32 46.63
N CYS A 3 42.26 -20.37 45.31
CA CYS A 3 42.97 -20.87 44.11
C CYS A 3 43.61 -22.26 44.25
N PRO A 4 43.51 -23.16 43.24
CA PRO A 4 44.05 -22.92 41.89
C PRO A 4 43.23 -23.43 40.68
N ALA A 5 43.63 -22.94 39.49
CA ALA A 5 43.33 -23.41 38.12
C ALA A 5 44.32 -24.58 37.72
N PRO A 6 44.55 -25.03 36.45
CA PRO A 6 44.15 -24.52 35.11
C PRO A 6 43.89 -25.56 33.96
N GLY A 7 43.59 -25.03 32.75
CA GLY A 7 43.93 -25.61 31.42
C GLY A 7 42.75 -26.18 30.61
N SER A 8 42.61 -26.04 29.28
CA SER A 8 43.34 -25.34 28.21
C SER A 8 42.64 -25.68 26.87
N GLU A 9 42.56 -24.71 25.94
CA GLU A 9 42.50 -24.85 24.46
C GLU A 9 41.26 -25.58 23.85
N VAL A 10 40.69 -25.22 22.69
CA VAL A 10 41.28 -25.05 21.35
C VAL A 10 40.34 -24.19 20.47
N ARG A 11 40.93 -23.26 19.71
CA ARG A 11 40.34 -22.56 18.56
C ARG A 11 40.68 -23.30 17.26
N ALA A 12 39.88 -22.97 16.24
CA ALA A 12 40.15 -23.07 14.80
C ALA A 12 39.71 -24.35 14.09
N ASN A 13 38.79 -24.18 13.15
CA ASN A 13 38.84 -24.86 11.86
C ASN A 13 38.64 -23.80 10.76
N HIS A 14 39.68 -23.67 9.95
CA HIS A 14 39.69 -23.08 8.62
C HIS A 14 40.12 -24.16 7.63
N SER A 15 40.00 -23.85 6.33
CA SER A 15 40.48 -24.61 5.16
C SER A 15 39.45 -25.63 4.64
N LEU A 16 39.10 -25.76 3.36
CA LEU A 16 39.73 -25.47 2.04
C LEU A 16 38.59 -25.30 1.00
N THR A 17 38.59 -24.35 0.04
CA THR A 17 39.30 -24.28 -1.27
C THR A 17 38.53 -24.91 -2.45
N THR A 18 38.72 -24.29 -3.64
CA THR A 18 38.38 -24.70 -5.04
C THR A 18 37.13 -24.00 -5.59
N GLY A 19 37.19 -22.95 -6.44
CA GLY A 19 37.70 -22.90 -7.83
C GLY A 19 36.50 -23.15 -8.79
N VAL A 20 36.08 -22.29 -9.73
CA VAL A 20 36.72 -21.93 -11.02
C VAL A 20 35.81 -20.94 -11.81
N ILE A 21 36.38 -19.82 -12.27
CA ILE A 21 36.32 -19.11 -13.60
C ILE A 21 34.96 -18.81 -14.33
N LEU A 22 34.62 -17.50 -14.40
CA LEU A 22 34.23 -16.60 -15.54
C LEU A 22 33.32 -17.09 -16.72
N PRO A 23 32.41 -16.23 -17.26
CA PRO A 23 32.85 -15.12 -18.11
C PRO A 23 32.25 -13.74 -17.83
N ILE A 24 33.12 -12.75 -18.07
CA ILE A 24 32.83 -11.36 -18.39
C ILE A 24 32.20 -11.31 -19.79
N ILE A 25 31.00 -10.72 -19.88
CA ILE A 25 30.44 -10.02 -21.05
C ILE A 25 29.53 -8.96 -20.41
N GLY A 26 29.61 -7.66 -20.67
CA GLY A 26 30.35 -6.87 -21.62
C GLY A 26 29.79 -5.45 -21.52
N ALA A 27 30.66 -4.47 -21.73
CA ALA A 27 30.42 -3.04 -21.54
C ALA A 27 29.30 -2.45 -22.42
N GLY A 28 28.68 -1.38 -21.89
CA GLY A 28 27.75 -0.48 -22.58
C GLY A 28 26.50 -0.32 -21.73
N TYR A 29 26.12 0.84 -21.17
CA TYR A 29 26.21 2.18 -21.72
C TYR A 29 26.14 3.20 -20.57
N TYR A 30 27.30 3.75 -20.18
CA TYR A 30 27.35 5.02 -19.46
C TYR A 30 27.14 6.13 -20.48
N GLU A 31 25.90 6.57 -20.71
CA GLU A 31 25.61 7.88 -21.31
C GLU A 31 24.10 8.14 -21.30
N ARG A 32 23.65 9.02 -20.40
CA ARG A 32 22.67 10.10 -20.67
C ARG A 32 22.31 10.83 -19.38
N LEU A 33 23.20 11.75 -19.00
CA LEU A 33 22.83 12.93 -18.23
C LEU A 33 23.43 14.14 -18.94
N ARG A 34 22.69 14.75 -19.87
CA ARG A 34 22.83 16.16 -20.25
C ARG A 34 21.47 16.75 -20.63
N PRO A 35 21.18 18.00 -20.20
CA PRO A 35 19.94 18.70 -20.52
C PRO A 35 20.00 19.30 -21.93
N ALA A 36 18.87 19.34 -22.63
CA ALA A 36 18.74 20.02 -23.91
C ALA A 36 18.07 21.39 -23.72
N GLU A 37 18.85 22.44 -24.00
CA GLU A 37 18.39 23.80 -24.20
C GLU A 37 18.07 24.05 -25.69
N THR A 38 16.87 24.60 -25.90
CA THR A 38 16.47 25.66 -26.86
C THR A 38 16.40 25.46 -28.39
N GLU A 39 15.33 26.04 -28.94
CA GLU A 39 15.13 26.68 -30.27
C GLU A 39 14.32 25.94 -31.37
N SER A 40 13.05 26.35 -31.47
CA SER A 40 12.43 27.04 -32.62
C SER A 40 12.87 26.68 -34.05
N ARG A 41 11.95 26.12 -34.86
CA ARG A 41 11.62 26.63 -36.21
C ARG A 41 10.40 25.93 -36.85
N GLN A 42 9.54 26.75 -37.46
CA GLN A 42 8.39 26.42 -38.29
C GLN A 42 8.74 25.70 -39.61
N GLY A 43 7.80 24.91 -40.15
CA GLY A 43 7.67 24.77 -41.61
C GLY A 43 6.99 23.52 -42.19
N ARG A 44 5.67 23.65 -42.47
CA ARG A 44 4.90 23.16 -43.65
C ARG A 44 4.79 21.67 -44.06
N ILE A 45 3.53 21.18 -43.96
CA ILE A 45 2.63 20.51 -44.94
C ILE A 45 3.19 19.63 -46.08
N GLY A 46 2.67 18.40 -46.19
CA GLY A 46 2.68 17.58 -47.42
C GLY A 46 1.86 16.29 -47.29
N SER A 47 0.83 16.16 -48.11
CA SER A 47 -0.18 15.09 -48.16
C SER A 47 0.21 13.87 -49.04
N ALA A 48 -0.51 12.76 -48.81
CA ALA A 48 -0.91 11.69 -49.76
C ALA A 48 -0.11 10.36 -49.80
N GLY A 49 -0.73 9.33 -49.21
CA GLY A 49 -1.14 8.08 -49.87
C GLY A 49 -0.09 7.16 -50.52
N HIS A 50 0.20 6.04 -49.84
CA HIS A 50 0.58 4.78 -50.48
C HIS A 50 0.00 3.59 -49.71
N ARG A 51 -0.76 2.74 -50.41
CA ARG A 51 -1.22 1.43 -49.93
C ARG A 51 -0.12 0.40 -50.22
N SER A 52 0.31 -0.33 -49.20
CA SER A 52 0.95 -1.64 -49.36
C SER A 52 0.49 -2.57 -48.25
N ARG A 53 -0.07 -3.71 -48.67
CA ARG A 53 -0.46 -4.83 -47.81
C ARG A 53 0.78 -5.55 -47.27
N SER A 54 0.59 -6.14 -46.09
CA SER A 54 1.01 -7.48 -45.64
C SER A 54 2.02 -7.57 -44.49
N LEU A 55 1.49 -8.07 -43.37
CA LEU A 55 1.99 -9.19 -42.57
C LEU A 55 3.38 -9.05 -41.91
N ALA A 56 3.36 -8.59 -40.66
CA ALA A 56 4.13 -9.19 -39.58
C ALA A 56 3.41 -8.84 -38.27
N GLY A 57 2.74 -9.83 -37.67
CA GLY A 57 2.15 -9.70 -36.35
C GLY A 57 3.25 -9.71 -35.29
N GLY A 58 3.08 -8.92 -34.25
CA GLY A 58 3.93 -8.96 -33.07
C GLY A 58 4.09 -7.60 -32.41
N ARG A 59 3.19 -7.31 -31.46
CA ARG A 59 3.38 -6.35 -30.36
C ARG A 59 3.74 -4.91 -30.78
N GLU A 60 2.77 -4.19 -31.31
CA GLU A 60 2.58 -2.80 -30.87
C GLU A 60 1.97 -2.85 -29.47
N GLU A 61 2.78 -3.21 -28.48
CA GLU A 61 2.39 -3.11 -27.07
C GLU A 61 2.25 -1.62 -26.73
N ASN A 62 1.00 -1.24 -26.58
CA ASN A 62 0.47 -0.01 -25.99
C ASN A 62 1.47 0.77 -25.11
N LEU A 63 2.28 1.64 -25.72
CA LEU A 63 3.26 2.50 -25.04
C LEU A 63 2.61 3.50 -24.06
N GLU A 64 1.28 3.62 -24.09
CA GLU A 64 0.45 4.55 -23.32
C GLU A 64 0.02 4.05 -21.93
N SER A 65 0.46 2.87 -21.44
CA SER A 65 0.01 2.44 -20.09
C SER A 65 1.01 1.68 -19.22
N LEU A 66 2.32 1.79 -19.47
CA LEU A 66 3.29 1.22 -18.51
C LEU A 66 3.26 2.03 -17.21
N LYS A 67 3.01 1.33 -16.10
CA LYS A 67 2.95 1.92 -14.77
C LYS A 67 4.31 2.53 -14.40
N ARG A 68 4.28 3.76 -13.90
CA ARG A 68 5.45 4.55 -13.54
C ARG A 68 5.76 4.43 -12.06
N ILE A 69 6.98 4.02 -11.75
CA ILE A 69 7.45 3.80 -10.38
C ILE A 69 8.62 4.75 -10.09
N LEU A 70 8.56 5.46 -8.96
CA LEU A 70 9.68 6.24 -8.43
C LEU A 70 10.35 5.43 -7.31
N VAL A 71 11.63 5.11 -7.45
CA VAL A 71 12.42 4.44 -6.40
C VAL A 71 13.31 5.47 -5.74
N VAL A 72 13.25 5.58 -4.41
CA VAL A 72 13.97 6.58 -3.63
C VAL A 72 14.76 5.91 -2.51
N ASP A 73 16.07 5.90 -2.64
CA ASP A 73 17.01 5.37 -1.63
C ASP A 73 18.32 6.16 -1.80
N ASP A 74 19.00 6.54 -0.71
CA ASP A 74 20.28 7.24 -0.80
C ASP A 74 21.43 6.31 -1.22
N ASP A 75 21.20 5.00 -1.24
CA ASP A 75 22.09 3.98 -1.79
C ASP A 75 21.82 3.73 -3.29
N ALA A 76 22.79 4.10 -4.12
CA ALA A 76 22.68 3.99 -5.58
C ALA A 76 22.61 2.53 -6.07
N ASP A 77 23.31 1.62 -5.40
CA ASP A 77 23.32 0.20 -5.75
C ASP A 77 21.95 -0.44 -5.47
N THR A 78 21.31 -0.09 -4.35
CA THR A 78 19.95 -0.51 -3.99
C THR A 78 18.92 0.05 -4.98
N CYS A 79 19.03 1.34 -5.33
CA CYS A 79 18.17 1.94 -6.35
C CYS A 79 18.28 1.22 -7.70
N ALA A 80 19.51 0.93 -8.16
CA ALA A 80 19.76 0.25 -9.42
C ALA A 80 19.21 -1.18 -9.41
N LEU A 81 19.48 -1.94 -8.34
CA LEU A 81 18.98 -3.30 -8.20
C LEU A 81 17.44 -3.36 -8.24
N ILE A 82 16.76 -2.51 -7.46
CA ILE A 82 15.29 -2.46 -7.43
C ILE A 82 14.75 -2.02 -8.80
N ALA A 83 15.41 -1.07 -9.46
CA ALA A 83 15.01 -0.63 -10.80
C ALA A 83 15.09 -1.78 -11.80
N ASP A 84 16.22 -2.48 -11.89
CA ASP A 84 16.41 -3.62 -12.80
C ASP A 84 15.33 -4.69 -12.59
N ILE A 85 15.06 -5.06 -11.32
CA ILE A 85 14.05 -6.08 -10.98
C ILE A 85 12.64 -5.67 -11.45
N LEU A 86 12.29 -4.39 -11.36
CA LEU A 86 10.96 -3.89 -11.68
C LEU A 86 10.81 -3.54 -13.17
N GLU A 87 11.89 -3.15 -13.83
CA GLU A 87 11.91 -2.99 -15.29
C GLU A 87 11.75 -4.34 -16.00
N ASP A 88 12.35 -5.42 -15.48
CA ASP A 88 12.15 -6.79 -15.95
C ASP A 88 10.68 -7.26 -15.83
N GLU A 89 9.91 -6.71 -14.88
CA GLU A 89 8.48 -6.95 -14.70
C GLU A 89 7.60 -6.07 -15.63
N GLY A 90 8.22 -5.24 -16.47
CA GLY A 90 7.54 -4.38 -17.44
C GLY A 90 7.08 -3.02 -16.89
N TYR A 91 7.64 -2.56 -15.77
CA TYR A 91 7.36 -1.23 -15.24
C TYR A 91 8.34 -0.16 -15.75
N ARG A 92 7.91 1.10 -15.79
CA ARG A 92 8.81 2.23 -16.06
C ARG A 92 9.33 2.78 -14.75
N VAL A 93 10.60 2.55 -14.44
CA VAL A 93 11.19 2.94 -13.16
C VAL A 93 12.02 4.21 -13.29
N HIS A 94 11.96 5.07 -12.26
CA HIS A 94 12.82 6.24 -12.12
C HIS A 94 13.57 6.15 -10.78
N PRO A 95 14.88 5.89 -10.77
CA PRO A 95 15.67 5.90 -9.53
C PRO A 95 15.98 7.35 -9.10
N CYS A 96 15.97 7.59 -7.80
CA CYS A 96 16.22 8.90 -7.21
C CYS A 96 17.01 8.77 -5.90
N LEU A 97 18.14 9.46 -5.80
CA LEU A 97 19.08 9.30 -4.68
C LEU A 97 18.78 10.20 -3.46
N SER A 98 17.65 10.90 -3.43
CA SER A 98 17.27 11.74 -2.29
C SER A 98 15.78 12.09 -2.26
N GLY A 99 15.23 12.24 -1.05
CA GLY A 99 13.85 12.69 -0.86
C GLY A 99 13.57 14.10 -1.38
N GLU A 100 14.55 15.02 -1.33
CA GLU A 100 14.40 16.37 -1.88
C GLU A 100 14.18 16.34 -3.39
N ARG A 101 15.03 15.58 -4.10
CA ARG A 101 14.91 15.43 -5.56
C ARG A 101 13.65 14.68 -5.94
N ALA A 102 13.23 13.69 -5.14
CA ALA A 102 11.96 13.00 -5.34
C ALA A 102 10.77 13.98 -5.29
N LEU A 103 10.74 14.90 -4.32
CA LEU A 103 9.69 15.93 -4.23
C LEU A 103 9.69 16.89 -5.41
N GLU A 104 10.86 17.24 -5.97
CA GLU A 104 10.95 18.05 -7.18
C GLU A 104 10.40 17.34 -8.41
N ILE A 105 10.71 16.04 -8.55
CA ILE A 105 10.24 15.19 -9.65
C ILE A 105 8.72 15.01 -9.58
N LEU A 106 8.18 14.75 -8.39
CA LEU A 106 6.74 14.55 -8.16
C LEU A 106 5.89 15.80 -8.46
N LYS A 107 6.50 16.99 -8.49
CA LYS A 107 5.82 18.23 -8.93
C LYS A 107 5.72 18.35 -10.45
N GLN A 108 6.61 17.69 -11.18
CA GLN A 108 6.76 17.83 -12.63
C GLN A 108 6.04 16.72 -13.38
N GLU A 109 6.05 15.51 -12.82
CA GLU A 109 5.55 14.32 -13.51
C GLU A 109 4.75 13.39 -12.59
N PRO A 110 3.69 12.72 -13.10
CA PRO A 110 2.91 11.78 -12.33
C PRO A 110 3.62 10.42 -12.21
N PHE A 111 3.42 9.77 -11.05
CA PHE A 111 3.85 8.40 -10.77
C PHE A 111 2.69 7.61 -10.20
N ASP A 112 2.63 6.32 -10.52
CA ASP A 112 1.62 5.39 -9.98
C ASP A 112 2.04 4.88 -8.59
N LEU A 113 3.34 4.70 -8.37
CA LEU A 113 3.90 4.19 -7.12
C LEU A 113 5.23 4.86 -6.78
N ILE A 114 5.45 5.05 -5.47
CA ILE A 114 6.74 5.41 -4.88
C ILE A 114 7.19 4.26 -3.98
N LEU A 115 8.40 3.75 -4.19
CA LEU A 115 9.12 2.95 -3.20
C LEU A 115 10.18 3.85 -2.56
N SER A 116 10.14 4.02 -1.24
CA SER A 116 11.07 4.90 -0.54
C SER A 116 11.72 4.19 0.63
N ASP A 117 13.04 4.25 0.76
CA ASP A 117 13.69 3.97 2.03
C ASP A 117 13.22 5.00 3.07
N ILE A 118 13.08 4.57 4.32
CA ILE A 118 12.66 5.48 5.38
C ILE A 118 13.82 6.37 5.82
N ARG A 119 15.05 5.85 5.88
CA ARG A 119 16.19 6.56 6.44
C ARG A 119 17.05 7.16 5.34
N MET A 120 16.63 8.34 4.90
CA MET A 120 17.40 9.16 3.98
C MET A 120 17.81 10.47 4.66
N PRO A 121 18.96 11.08 4.27
CA PRO A 121 19.37 12.36 4.78
C PRO A 121 18.41 13.48 4.35
N ARG A 122 18.23 14.48 5.23
CA ARG A 122 17.41 15.69 5.05
C ARG A 122 15.90 15.42 4.96
N VAL A 123 15.45 14.64 3.98
CA VAL A 123 14.04 14.27 3.80
C VAL A 123 13.92 12.76 3.96
N THR A 124 13.28 12.32 5.04
CA THR A 124 13.05 10.89 5.29
C THR A 124 11.94 10.34 4.39
N GLY A 125 11.82 9.02 4.26
CA GLY A 125 10.70 8.40 3.54
C GLY A 125 9.34 8.69 4.18
N ILE A 126 9.30 8.91 5.51
CA ILE A 126 8.09 9.34 6.22
C ILE A 126 7.75 10.79 5.87
N ASP A 127 8.74 11.69 5.83
CA ASP A 127 8.52 13.08 5.41
C ASP A 127 8.02 13.13 3.95
N LEU A 128 8.63 12.33 3.07
CA LEU A 128 8.21 12.19 1.68
C LEU A 128 6.75 11.75 1.59
N LEU A 129 6.35 10.71 2.33
CA LEU A 129 4.97 10.25 2.41
C LEU A 129 4.01 11.38 2.83
N LEU A 130 4.31 12.08 3.91
CA LEU A 130 3.46 13.16 4.41
C LEU A 130 3.34 14.30 3.39
N GLN A 131 4.42 14.63 2.69
CA GLN A 131 4.38 15.66 1.63
C GLN A 131 3.57 15.22 0.41
N VAL A 132 3.71 13.98 -0.04
CA VAL A 132 2.88 13.40 -1.12
C VAL A 132 1.39 13.55 -0.80
N ARG A 133 1.01 13.30 0.46
CA ARG A 133 -0.38 13.43 0.94
C ARG A 133 -0.83 14.88 1.06
N ARG A 134 0.03 15.78 1.54
CA ARG A 134 -0.24 17.23 1.55
C ARG A 134 -0.43 17.80 0.15
N MET A 135 0.29 17.27 -0.84
CA MET A 135 0.15 17.62 -2.26
C MET A 135 -1.08 16.98 -2.92
N LYS A 136 -1.85 16.17 -2.18
CA LYS A 136 -3.06 15.45 -2.64
C LYS A 136 -2.79 14.55 -3.86
N LEU A 137 -1.59 13.99 -3.94
CA LEU A 137 -1.25 13.03 -4.99
C LEU A 137 -1.91 11.68 -4.67
N THR A 138 -2.49 11.05 -5.70
CA THR A 138 -3.11 9.71 -5.61
C THR A 138 -2.07 8.59 -5.68
N THR A 139 -0.79 8.94 -5.81
CA THR A 139 0.33 8.00 -5.88
C THR A 139 0.43 7.16 -4.60
N ASP A 140 0.55 5.85 -4.78
CA ASP A 140 0.79 4.93 -3.68
C ASP A 140 2.23 5.03 -3.18
N VAL A 141 2.44 4.79 -1.89
CA VAL A 141 3.77 4.85 -1.28
C VAL A 141 4.00 3.56 -0.50
N ILE A 142 5.05 2.82 -0.87
CA ILE A 142 5.59 1.69 -0.10
C ILE A 142 6.86 2.18 0.59
N LEU A 143 6.94 2.00 1.90
CA LEU A 143 8.12 2.34 2.68
C LEU A 143 9.04 1.13 2.86
N ILE A 144 10.35 1.30 2.73
CA ILE A 144 11.35 0.25 2.94
C ILE A 144 12.10 0.57 4.24
N THR A 145 12.16 -0.39 5.17
CA THR A 145 12.73 -0.19 6.52
C THR A 145 13.66 -1.32 6.94
N ALA A 146 14.73 -1.01 7.67
CA ALA A 146 15.60 -2.02 8.29
C ALA A 146 15.26 -2.32 9.76
N TYR A 147 14.26 -1.65 10.36
CA TYR A 147 13.97 -1.78 11.79
C TYR A 147 12.51 -2.04 12.11
N ALA A 148 12.29 -3.02 13.00
CA ALA A 148 10.98 -3.35 13.55
C ALA A 148 10.42 -2.29 14.52
N SER A 149 11.25 -1.50 15.20
CA SER A 149 10.75 -0.42 16.09
C SER A 149 10.08 0.72 15.30
N LEU A 150 10.53 0.93 14.06
CA LEU A 150 9.95 1.89 13.13
C LEU A 150 8.58 1.40 12.61
N GLU A 151 8.35 0.09 12.65
CA GLU A 151 7.07 -0.53 12.32
C GLU A 151 5.94 0.03 13.19
N THR A 152 6.12 0.20 14.50
CA THR A 152 5.08 0.74 15.39
C THR A 152 4.70 2.18 15.01
N ALA A 153 5.68 2.99 14.60
CA ALA A 153 5.43 4.36 14.14
C ALA A 153 4.71 4.37 12.77
N ILE A 154 5.11 3.48 11.85
CA ILE A 154 4.43 3.30 10.56
C ILE A 154 3.00 2.76 10.77
N GLN A 155 2.81 1.85 11.73
CA GLN A 155 1.52 1.32 12.11
C GLN A 155 0.61 2.43 12.67
N ALA A 156 1.14 3.38 13.43
CA ALA A 156 0.40 4.57 13.88
C ALA A 156 0.04 5.53 12.72
N LEU A 157 0.79 5.48 11.62
CA LEU A 157 0.55 6.22 10.37
C LEU A 157 -0.29 5.42 9.34
N ARG A 158 -0.87 4.29 9.75
CA ARG A 158 -1.74 3.46 8.88
C ARG A 158 -2.88 4.30 8.32
N GLY A 159 -2.98 4.32 6.99
CA GLY A 159 -3.98 5.10 6.25
C GLY A 159 -3.35 6.05 5.24
N GLU A 160 -2.10 6.48 5.48
CA GLU A 160 -1.35 7.34 4.58
C GLU A 160 -0.42 6.54 3.66
N ALA A 161 0.34 5.55 4.19
CA ALA A 161 1.14 4.64 3.38
C ALA A 161 0.29 3.49 2.81
N PHE A 162 0.69 2.95 1.65
CA PHE A 162 0.06 1.75 1.09
C PHE A 162 0.52 0.49 1.80
N ASP A 163 1.84 0.31 1.95
CA ASP A 163 2.44 -0.82 2.65
C ASP A 163 3.88 -0.49 3.07
N TYR A 164 4.55 -1.43 3.73
CA TYR A 164 5.99 -1.35 4.00
C TYR A 164 6.70 -2.70 3.78
N LEU A 165 7.98 -2.65 3.46
CA LEU A 165 8.88 -3.79 3.26
C LEU A 165 10.01 -3.74 4.28
N ILE A 166 10.30 -4.87 4.93
CA ILE A 166 11.37 -4.99 5.91
C ILE A 166 12.63 -5.53 5.23
N LYS A 167 13.75 -4.80 5.30
CA LYS A 167 15.08 -5.25 4.88
C LYS A 167 15.64 -6.26 5.90
N PRO A 168 16.18 -7.42 5.46
CA PRO A 168 16.23 -7.90 4.07
C PRO A 168 14.87 -8.47 3.63
N PHE A 169 14.39 -8.05 2.46
CA PHE A 169 13.19 -8.60 1.82
C PHE A 169 13.58 -9.50 0.65
N SER A 170 12.73 -10.46 0.33
CA SER A 170 12.93 -11.30 -0.86
C SER A 170 12.46 -10.59 -2.14
N LEU A 171 13.00 -11.02 -3.30
CA LEU A 171 12.51 -10.54 -4.60
C LEU A 171 11.00 -10.81 -4.77
N GLY A 172 10.51 -11.94 -4.26
CA GLY A 172 9.09 -12.28 -4.29
C GLY A 172 8.22 -11.31 -3.48
N GLU A 173 8.67 -10.91 -2.29
CA GLU A 173 7.97 -9.94 -1.45
C GLU A 173 7.91 -8.55 -2.09
N LEU A 174 9.01 -8.10 -2.69
CA LEU A 174 9.06 -6.84 -3.43
C LEU A 174 8.04 -6.85 -4.59
N ARG A 175 8.11 -7.89 -5.44
CA ARG A 175 7.23 -8.05 -6.60
C ARG A 175 5.76 -8.09 -6.20
N GLU A 176 5.42 -8.91 -5.21
CA GLU A 176 4.02 -9.05 -4.79
C GLU A 176 3.49 -7.75 -4.18
N THR A 177 4.29 -7.02 -3.41
CA THR A 177 3.87 -5.75 -2.80
C THR A 177 3.70 -4.65 -3.85
N VAL A 178 4.62 -4.55 -4.82
CA VAL A 178 4.51 -3.63 -5.95
C VAL A 178 3.30 -3.96 -6.83
N ARG A 179 3.11 -5.25 -7.15
CA ARG A 179 1.96 -5.74 -7.92
C ARG A 179 0.65 -5.40 -7.21
N ARG A 180 0.56 -5.62 -5.89
CA ARG A 180 -0.60 -5.19 -5.08
C ARG A 180 -0.79 -3.69 -5.13
N ALA A 181 0.25 -2.87 -5.06
CA ALA A 181 0.08 -1.42 -5.14
C ALA A 181 -0.49 -0.97 -6.50
N LEU A 182 0.06 -1.51 -7.59
CA LEU A 182 -0.22 -1.06 -8.96
C LEU A 182 -1.45 -1.69 -9.61
N THR A 183 -1.78 -2.95 -9.27
CA THR A 183 -2.98 -3.64 -9.77
C THR A 183 -4.23 -3.04 -9.16
N VAL A 184 -4.11 -2.55 -7.93
CA VAL A 184 -5.22 -1.98 -7.19
C VAL A 184 -5.66 -0.64 -7.82
N GLY A 185 -4.99 -0.07 -8.85
CA GLY A 185 -5.47 1.12 -9.57
C GLY A 185 -6.87 1.05 -10.23
N LYS A 186 -7.46 -0.14 -10.44
CA LYS A 186 -8.88 -0.29 -10.83
C LYS A 186 -9.81 -0.71 -9.69
N GLU A 187 -9.25 -1.16 -8.57
CA GLU A 187 -10.00 -1.64 -7.40
C GLU A 187 -9.86 -0.72 -6.18
N LYS A 188 -8.94 0.24 -6.12
CA LYS A 188 -8.69 1.15 -4.96
C LYS A 188 -9.73 2.23 -4.81
N ALA A 189 -10.44 2.58 -5.87
CA ALA A 189 -11.64 3.39 -5.74
C ALA A 189 -12.79 2.59 -5.08
N ARG A 190 -12.66 1.26 -4.92
CA ARG A 190 -13.76 0.39 -4.45
C ARG A 190 -13.43 -0.60 -3.32
N SER A 191 -12.17 -0.99 -3.06
CA SER A 191 -11.90 -2.25 -2.36
C SER A 191 -10.86 -2.18 -1.23
N GLN A 192 -10.31 -1.01 -0.89
CA GLN A 192 -9.45 -0.86 0.31
C GLN A 192 -10.06 -0.04 1.44
N ALA A 193 -11.29 0.44 1.27
CA ALA A 193 -12.09 1.02 2.35
C ALA A 193 -13.36 0.21 2.65
N VAL A 194 -13.66 -0.82 1.84
CA VAL A 194 -14.87 -1.63 1.93
C VAL A 194 -14.60 -2.89 2.72
N LEU A 195 -14.98 -2.91 4.00
CA LEU A 195 -14.96 -4.09 4.85
C LEU A 195 -16.14 -4.99 4.47
N GLN A 196 -15.93 -6.30 4.38
CA GLN A 196 -16.96 -7.25 3.91
C GLN A 196 -17.18 -8.40 4.90
N TYR A 197 -18.44 -8.84 5.00
CA TYR A 197 -18.84 -10.05 5.72
C TYR A 197 -20.15 -10.59 5.14
N GLY A 198 -20.17 -11.82 4.62
CA GLY A 198 -21.34 -12.33 3.89
C GLY A 198 -21.71 -11.43 2.72
N ASP A 199 -23.00 -11.09 2.59
CA ASP A 199 -23.48 -10.18 1.54
C ASP A 199 -23.25 -8.69 1.88
N LEU A 200 -22.68 -8.38 3.05
CA LEU A 200 -22.49 -7.02 3.57
C LEU A 200 -21.16 -6.43 3.14
N ALA A 201 -21.18 -5.21 2.62
CA ALA A 201 -20.01 -4.44 2.24
C ALA A 201 -20.09 -3.01 2.81
N VAL A 202 -19.04 -2.53 3.48
CA VAL A 202 -19.03 -1.25 4.21
C VAL A 202 -17.80 -0.42 3.86
N ASP A 203 -17.99 0.62 3.04
CA ASP A 203 -16.99 1.67 2.81
C ASP A 203 -16.91 2.60 4.04
N VAL A 204 -15.95 2.35 4.93
CA VAL A 204 -15.80 3.14 6.16
C VAL A 204 -15.43 4.60 5.84
N LYS A 205 -14.54 4.80 4.85
CA LYS A 205 -14.05 6.14 4.48
C LYS A 205 -15.12 6.93 3.72
N GLY A 206 -15.77 6.30 2.76
CA GLY A 206 -16.82 6.90 1.94
C GLY A 206 -18.20 6.92 2.61
N ARG A 207 -18.34 6.30 3.79
CA ARG A 207 -19.59 6.17 4.54
C ARG A 207 -20.74 5.55 3.75
N ARG A 208 -20.44 4.49 2.99
CA ARG A 208 -21.41 3.79 2.15
C ARG A 208 -21.51 2.33 2.58
N VAL A 209 -22.71 1.78 2.50
CA VAL A 209 -23.00 0.40 2.86
C VAL A 209 -23.78 -0.23 1.72
N TRP A 210 -23.44 -1.47 1.40
CA TRP A 210 -24.18 -2.29 0.45
C TRP A 210 -24.56 -3.61 1.11
N MET A 211 -25.74 -4.11 0.72
CA MET A 211 -26.27 -5.41 1.10
C MET A 211 -26.70 -6.10 -0.18
N ARG A 212 -26.11 -7.26 -0.52
CA ARG A 212 -26.39 -7.97 -1.79
C ARG A 212 -26.24 -7.08 -3.02
N ASP A 213 -25.17 -6.29 -3.05
CA ASP A 213 -24.86 -5.28 -4.07
C ASP A 213 -25.83 -4.08 -4.17
N GLU A 214 -26.89 -4.02 -3.35
CA GLU A 214 -27.78 -2.85 -3.26
C GLU A 214 -27.31 -1.88 -2.18
N GLN A 215 -27.26 -0.59 -2.51
CA GLN A 215 -26.82 0.43 -1.55
C GLN A 215 -27.89 0.65 -0.47
N VAL A 216 -27.48 0.51 0.80
CA VAL A 216 -28.34 0.72 1.97
C VAL A 216 -28.07 2.11 2.55
N GLU A 217 -29.13 2.91 2.68
CA GLU A 217 -29.06 4.18 3.40
C GLU A 217 -29.19 3.95 4.91
N LEU A 218 -28.17 4.35 5.66
CA LEU A 218 -28.16 4.30 7.13
C LEU A 218 -28.04 5.72 7.69
N THR A 219 -28.65 5.96 8.84
CA THR A 219 -28.41 7.19 9.60
C THR A 219 -26.96 7.25 10.08
N ARG A 220 -26.50 8.45 10.47
CA ARG A 220 -25.13 8.67 10.97
C ARG A 220 -24.77 7.69 12.09
N LEU A 221 -25.70 7.46 13.02
CA LEU A 221 -25.49 6.63 14.20
C LEU A 221 -25.50 5.14 13.88
N GLU A 222 -26.43 4.69 13.02
CA GLU A 222 -26.49 3.30 12.55
C GLU A 222 -25.21 2.94 11.78
N PHE A 223 -24.73 3.83 10.91
CA PHE A 223 -23.47 3.66 10.23
C PHE A 223 -22.29 3.58 11.20
N ASN A 224 -22.21 4.49 12.17
CA ASN A 224 -21.09 4.49 13.12
C ASN A 224 -21.06 3.20 13.95
N LEU A 225 -22.24 2.71 14.37
CA LEU A 225 -22.38 1.43 15.06
C LEU A 225 -21.89 0.28 14.17
N LEU A 226 -22.36 0.21 12.92
CA LEU A 226 -21.96 -0.83 11.98
C LEU A 226 -20.46 -0.80 11.69
N ALA A 227 -19.90 0.38 11.41
CA ALA A 227 -18.49 0.59 11.15
C ALA A 227 -17.63 0.17 12.33
N TYR A 228 -18.08 0.42 13.57
CA TYR A 228 -17.37 -0.01 14.77
C TYR A 228 -17.37 -1.54 14.93
N LEU A 229 -18.52 -2.17 14.70
CA LEU A 229 -18.66 -3.63 14.81
C LEU A 229 -17.90 -4.39 13.72
N ILE A 230 -17.97 -3.94 12.46
CA ILE A 230 -17.31 -4.64 11.35
C ILE A 230 -15.78 -4.54 11.39
N GLN A 231 -15.23 -3.48 12.00
CA GLN A 231 -13.79 -3.40 12.30
C GLN A 231 -13.33 -4.39 13.38
N ARG A 232 -14.27 -4.94 14.15
CA ARG A 232 -14.06 -5.94 15.20
C ARG A 232 -14.81 -7.24 14.87
N LEU A 233 -14.80 -7.61 13.59
CA LEU A 233 -15.48 -8.80 13.09
C LEU A 233 -15.17 -10.03 13.96
N GLY A 234 -16.21 -10.76 14.37
CA GLY A 234 -16.11 -11.95 15.23
C GLY A 234 -15.82 -11.66 16.71
N SER A 235 -15.65 -10.40 17.11
CA SER A 235 -15.44 -10.04 18.52
C SER A 235 -16.72 -9.54 19.16
N THR A 236 -17.00 -9.99 20.38
CA THR A 236 -18.09 -9.41 21.18
C THR A 236 -17.69 -8.02 21.68
N VAL A 237 -18.52 -7.02 21.39
CA VAL A 237 -18.36 -5.66 21.91
C VAL A 237 -19.40 -5.40 22.98
N SER A 238 -18.97 -4.92 24.14
CA SER A 238 -19.88 -4.68 25.26
C SER A 238 -20.83 -3.51 25.00
N SER A 239 -22.03 -3.56 25.59
CA SER A 239 -22.99 -2.46 25.49
C SER A 239 -22.43 -1.14 26.03
N ALA A 240 -21.62 -1.20 27.10
CA ALA A 240 -20.97 -0.05 27.69
C ALA A 240 -19.96 0.59 26.73
N GLU A 241 -19.12 -0.23 26.08
CA GLU A 241 -18.14 0.25 25.10
C GLU A 241 -18.81 0.87 23.88
N LEU A 242 -19.88 0.27 23.35
CA LEU A 242 -20.62 0.83 22.22
C LEU A 242 -21.20 2.20 22.57
N LEU A 243 -21.79 2.35 23.75
CA LEU A 243 -22.31 3.64 24.23
C LEU A 243 -21.21 4.68 24.46
N GLU A 244 -20.00 4.25 24.81
CA GLU A 244 -18.86 5.16 25.01
C GLU A 244 -18.23 5.60 23.70
N ARG A 245 -18.10 4.69 22.72
CA ARG A 245 -17.31 4.91 21.50
C ARG A 245 -18.11 5.36 20.29
N VAL A 246 -19.42 5.13 20.26
CA VAL A 246 -20.28 5.41 19.10
C VAL A 246 -21.20 6.62 19.32
N TRP A 247 -21.51 6.98 20.58
CA TRP A 247 -22.40 8.09 20.93
C TRP A 247 -21.62 9.31 21.43
N ASP A 248 -21.92 10.49 20.87
CA ASP A 248 -21.35 11.80 21.27
C ASP A 248 -22.25 12.58 22.26
N GLU A 249 -23.46 12.09 22.59
CA GLU A 249 -24.49 12.86 23.31
C GLU A 249 -24.74 12.41 24.77
N ASP A 250 -25.21 13.35 25.60
CA ASP A 250 -25.55 13.15 27.02
C ASP A 250 -26.70 12.15 27.27
N ALA A 251 -27.47 11.77 26.23
CA ALA A 251 -28.60 10.85 26.30
C ALA A 251 -28.28 9.41 25.84
N ARG A 252 -27.08 8.91 26.15
CA ARG A 252 -26.67 7.52 25.88
C ARG A 252 -27.29 6.56 26.90
N SER A 253 -28.14 5.63 26.44
CA SER A 253 -28.73 4.59 27.27
C SER A 253 -28.75 3.25 26.54
N VAL A 254 -28.84 2.16 27.28
CA VAL A 254 -28.95 0.81 26.67
C VAL A 254 -30.18 0.72 25.74
N GLU A 255 -31.24 1.49 26.04
CA GLU A 255 -32.43 1.53 25.21
C GLU A 255 -32.21 2.25 23.87
N THR A 256 -31.43 3.35 23.87
CA THR A 256 -31.07 4.03 22.62
C THR A 256 -30.15 3.18 21.75
N LEU A 257 -29.24 2.40 22.36
CA LEU A 257 -28.44 1.38 21.67
C LEU A 257 -29.32 0.29 21.05
N ARG A 258 -30.25 -0.31 21.83
CA ARG A 258 -31.19 -1.34 21.32
C ARG A 258 -32.03 -0.82 20.16
N SER A 259 -32.56 0.39 20.27
CA SER A 259 -33.33 1.02 19.19
C SER A 259 -32.47 1.30 17.95
N CYS A 260 -31.20 1.67 18.12
CA CYS A 260 -30.24 1.80 17.02
C CYS A 260 -29.96 0.45 16.35
N VAL A 261 -29.66 -0.59 17.11
CA VAL A 261 -29.43 -1.95 16.58
C VAL A 261 -30.66 -2.45 15.82
N ARG A 262 -31.87 -2.25 16.35
CA ARG A 262 -33.11 -2.65 15.67
C ARG A 262 -33.28 -1.96 14.32
N ARG A 263 -32.97 -0.66 14.23
CA ARG A 263 -33.05 0.08 12.97
C ARG A 263 -31.95 -0.33 12.00
N LEU A 264 -30.73 -0.54 12.50
CA LEU A 264 -29.62 -1.05 11.72
C LEU A 264 -29.96 -2.42 11.10
N ARG A 265 -30.45 -3.37 11.90
CA ARG A 265 -30.93 -4.67 11.41
C ARG A 265 -31.99 -4.53 10.33
N LYS A 266 -32.98 -3.67 10.54
CA LYS A 266 -34.00 -3.38 9.53
C LYS A 266 -33.39 -2.82 8.23
N GLY A 267 -32.40 -1.95 8.33
CA GLY A 267 -31.68 -1.40 7.17
C GLY A 267 -30.90 -2.48 6.40
N LEU A 268 -30.31 -3.43 7.12
CA LEU A 268 -29.57 -4.55 6.52
C LEU A 268 -30.47 -5.72 6.08
N GLY A 269 -31.76 -5.72 6.42
CA GLY A 269 -32.62 -6.89 6.23
C GLY A 269 -32.25 -8.09 7.13
N ASP A 270 -31.55 -7.83 8.23
CA ASP A 270 -31.14 -8.84 9.23
C ASP A 270 -32.31 -9.11 10.20
N ASP A 271 -32.67 -10.37 10.40
CA ASP A 271 -33.75 -10.73 11.33
C ASP A 271 -33.28 -10.59 12.78
N GLY A 272 -34.08 -9.92 13.62
CA GLY A 272 -33.76 -9.79 15.04
C GLY A 272 -33.95 -11.07 15.86
N GLN A 273 -34.76 -12.02 15.39
CA GLN A 273 -35.00 -13.32 16.02
C GLN A 273 -33.97 -14.36 15.59
N GLU A 274 -33.59 -14.34 14.32
CA GLU A 274 -32.58 -15.22 13.71
C GLU A 274 -31.50 -14.38 13.01
N PRO A 275 -30.63 -13.69 13.76
CA PRO A 275 -29.66 -12.77 13.18
C PRO A 275 -28.53 -13.51 12.47
N GLU A 276 -28.32 -13.17 11.19
CA GLU A 276 -27.22 -13.65 10.37
C GLU A 276 -25.99 -12.75 10.55
N TYR A 277 -26.20 -11.45 10.71
CA TYR A 277 -25.12 -10.45 10.74
C TYR A 277 -24.81 -9.98 12.15
N ILE A 278 -25.79 -9.38 12.84
CA ILE A 278 -25.57 -8.73 14.14
C ILE A 278 -26.17 -9.63 15.22
N LYS A 279 -25.34 -10.38 15.94
CA LYS A 279 -25.76 -11.30 17.00
C LYS A 279 -25.85 -10.60 18.36
N ASN A 280 -26.85 -10.99 19.15
CA ASN A 280 -26.97 -10.58 20.55
C ASN A 280 -26.17 -11.55 21.43
N VAL A 281 -25.20 -11.04 22.18
CA VAL A 281 -24.48 -11.81 23.20
C VAL A 281 -25.07 -11.46 24.56
N TRP A 282 -25.96 -12.33 25.05
CA TRP A 282 -26.76 -12.10 26.25
C TRP A 282 -25.91 -11.67 27.45
N GLY A 283 -26.30 -10.56 28.08
CA GLY A 283 -25.61 -9.99 29.24
C GLY A 283 -24.31 -9.25 28.94
N VAL A 284 -23.83 -9.26 27.68
CA VAL A 284 -22.54 -8.65 27.30
C VAL A 284 -22.74 -7.50 26.31
N GLY A 285 -23.33 -7.78 25.15
CA GLY A 285 -23.48 -6.79 24.10
C GLY A 285 -23.78 -7.40 22.74
N TYR A 286 -23.03 -6.97 21.72
CA TYR A 286 -23.30 -7.32 20.33
C TYR A 286 -22.03 -7.78 19.64
N GLN A 287 -22.19 -8.65 18.66
CA GLN A 287 -21.13 -9.16 17.82
C GLN A 287 -21.59 -9.10 16.37
N LEU A 288 -20.68 -8.74 15.46
CA LEU A 288 -20.92 -8.88 14.03
C LEU A 288 -20.17 -10.11 13.53
N GLY A 289 -20.90 -11.00 12.87
CA GLY A 289 -20.41 -12.28 12.39
C GLY A 289 -20.28 -13.39 13.43
N GLU A 290 -19.64 -14.48 13.03
CA GLU A 290 -19.38 -15.66 13.88
C GLU A 290 -18.19 -15.49 14.82
#